data_AF-A0A554GRY7-F1
#
_entry.id   AF-A0A554GRY7-F1
#
_cell.length_a   1.000
_cell.length_b   1.000
_cell.length_c   1.000
_cell.angle_alpha   90.00
_cell.angle_beta   90.00
_cell.angle_gamma   90.00
#
_symmetry.space_group_name_H-M   'P 1'
#
loop_
_entity.id
_entity.type
_entity.pdbx_description
1 polymer ?
#
loop_
_entity_poly.entity_id
_entity_poly.type
_entity_poly.pdbx_seq_one_letter_code
_entity_poly.pdbx_strand_id
1 'polypeptide(L)'
;MRSLIFCTLLLFSTTTLATETRLVVRARARDGKFVGTSMGGVRVVLRDAQSGQVLVSGVIAGSTGNTQTLMKQPQVRGAPLADESSAKFTATLDLTEPRLVTVEVSGPLAQRQALATSTTQLWMLPGKHIEGDGLILELPGFVMHVVTPSAHEFLKLPADKKLTVPLRANLTLMCGCPTEPNGLWDSNRYELQATVKHNGKPLTQVPLKYAGKTSTFEAALSVQQPGIYEVTVTAYDPITGNTGVDSTTFVVES
;
A
#
# COMPACT_ATOMS: atom_id res chain seq x y z
N MET A 1 -17.07 82.33 6.46
CA MET A 1 -16.32 81.20 7.05
C MET A 1 -17.25 79.99 7.06
N ARG A 2 -17.06 79.01 6.17
CA ARG A 2 -17.84 77.76 6.13
C ARG A 2 -16.86 76.61 6.29
N SER A 3 -16.94 75.94 7.44
CA SER A 3 -16.07 74.83 7.82
C SER A 3 -16.24 73.63 6.89
N LEU A 4 -15.12 73.13 6.33
CA LEU A 4 -15.05 71.81 5.74
C LEU A 4 -14.95 70.77 6.87
N ILE A 5 -15.89 69.83 6.91
CA ILE A 5 -15.80 68.63 7.75
C ILE A 5 -15.14 67.54 6.89
N PHE A 6 -13.91 67.17 7.24
CA PHE A 6 -13.18 66.07 6.61
C PHE A 6 -13.61 64.76 7.31
N CYS A 7 -14.35 63.91 6.60
CA CYS A 7 -14.79 62.62 7.11
C CYS A 7 -13.76 61.55 6.74
N THR A 8 -12.93 61.16 7.70
CA THR A 8 -11.89 60.13 7.50
C THR A 8 -12.54 58.74 7.59
N LEU A 9 -12.73 58.07 6.45
CA LEU A 9 -13.15 56.67 6.41
C LEU A 9 -11.99 55.77 6.89
N LEU A 10 -12.12 55.18 8.07
CA LEU A 10 -11.26 54.09 8.55
C LEU A 10 -11.68 52.79 7.86
N LEU A 11 -10.93 52.38 6.84
CA LEU A 11 -11.04 51.06 6.21
C LEU A 11 -10.50 50.00 7.19
N PHE A 12 -11.39 49.34 7.93
CA PHE A 12 -11.04 48.12 8.67
C PHE A 12 -10.74 47.02 7.67
N SER A 13 -9.46 46.75 7.42
CA SER A 13 -9.03 45.54 6.73
C SER A 13 -9.25 44.36 7.67
N THR A 14 -10.32 43.58 7.44
CA THR A 14 -10.48 42.30 8.12
C THR A 14 -9.37 41.38 7.62
N THR A 15 -8.28 41.26 8.38
CA THR A 15 -7.31 40.20 8.17
C THR A 15 -8.04 38.89 8.38
N THR A 16 -8.35 38.18 7.31
CA THR A 16 -8.84 36.79 7.39
C THR A 16 -7.72 35.98 8.02
N LEU A 17 -7.80 35.75 9.33
CA LEU A 17 -6.82 34.95 10.04
C LEU A 17 -6.95 33.51 9.54
N ALA A 18 -5.85 32.97 9.04
CA ALA A 18 -5.79 31.56 8.67
C ALA A 18 -6.12 30.74 9.93
N THR A 19 -7.11 29.85 9.82
CA THR A 19 -7.59 29.04 10.93
C THR A 19 -7.02 27.65 10.80
N GLU A 20 -6.43 27.13 11.88
CA GLU A 20 -5.92 25.77 11.92
C GLU A 20 -7.03 24.77 11.58
N THR A 21 -6.80 23.97 10.55
CA THR A 21 -7.66 22.88 10.12
C THR A 21 -6.83 21.60 10.11
N ARG A 22 -7.38 20.54 10.73
CA ARG A 22 -6.67 19.27 10.92
C ARG A 22 -7.35 18.17 10.13
N LEU A 23 -6.57 17.30 9.49
CA LEU A 23 -7.05 16.13 8.77
C LEU A 23 -6.24 14.90 9.21
N VAL A 24 -6.93 13.92 9.80
CA VAL A 24 -6.37 12.58 9.99
C VAL A 24 -6.50 11.80 8.68
N VAL A 25 -5.39 11.26 8.19
CA VAL A 25 -5.33 10.39 7.00
C VAL A 25 -4.86 9.01 7.40
N ARG A 26 -5.53 7.98 6.88
CA ARG A 26 -5.19 6.57 7.10
C ARG A 26 -5.21 5.82 5.78
N ALA A 27 -4.46 4.73 5.73
CA ALA A 27 -4.47 3.79 4.62
C ALA A 27 -4.87 2.42 5.13
N ARG A 28 -5.84 1.78 4.48
CA ARG A 28 -6.33 0.44 4.81
C ARG A 28 -6.11 -0.49 3.62
N ALA A 29 -5.56 -1.67 3.85
CA ALA A 29 -5.47 -2.68 2.81
C ALA A 29 -6.88 -3.15 2.40
N ARG A 30 -7.13 -3.36 1.11
CA ARG A 30 -8.36 -4.00 0.62
C ARG A 30 -8.51 -5.38 1.25
N ASP A 31 -9.71 -5.65 1.77
CA ASP A 31 -10.01 -6.86 2.57
C ASP A 31 -9.07 -7.06 3.78
N GLY A 32 -8.44 -5.98 4.24
CA GLY A 32 -7.44 -6.03 5.29
C GLY A 32 -7.61 -4.95 6.34
N LYS A 33 -6.52 -4.72 7.07
CA LYS A 33 -6.46 -3.77 8.18
C LYS A 33 -5.70 -2.50 7.79
N PHE A 34 -5.45 -1.61 8.75
CA PHE A 34 -4.63 -0.42 8.50
C PHE A 34 -3.19 -0.81 8.14
N VAL A 35 -2.58 -0.08 7.21
CA VAL A 35 -1.17 -0.26 6.85
C VAL A 35 -0.32 0.58 7.79
N GLY A 36 0.36 -0.10 8.71
CA GLY A 36 1.08 0.53 9.82
C GLY A 36 2.60 0.48 9.70
N THR A 37 3.26 0.80 10.80
CA THR A 37 4.73 0.91 10.91
C THR A 37 5.44 -0.40 10.56
N SER A 38 4.86 -1.56 10.85
CA SER A 38 5.45 -2.87 10.54
C SER A 38 5.69 -3.09 9.04
N MET A 39 4.98 -2.35 8.17
CA MET A 39 5.15 -2.37 6.72
C MET A 39 5.94 -1.16 6.20
N GLY A 40 6.60 -0.42 7.10
CA GLY A 40 7.30 0.83 6.79
C GLY A 40 6.38 2.05 6.68
N GLY A 41 5.09 1.91 6.98
CA GLY A 41 4.10 2.96 6.84
C GLY A 41 3.69 3.24 5.39
N VAL A 42 2.95 4.33 5.21
CA VAL A 42 2.43 4.78 3.90
C VAL A 42 2.71 6.25 3.74
N ARG A 43 3.32 6.67 2.63
CA ARG A 43 3.57 8.08 2.35
C ARG A 43 2.25 8.77 2.05
N VAL A 44 2.04 9.95 2.64
CA VAL A 44 0.88 10.80 2.39
C VAL A 44 1.35 12.12 1.78
N VAL A 45 0.65 12.59 0.76
CA VAL A 45 0.82 13.93 0.19
C VAL A 45 -0.53 14.60 0.05
N LEU A 46 -0.66 15.79 0.62
CA LEU A 46 -1.78 16.69 0.41
C LEU A 46 -1.35 17.77 -0.58
N ARG A 47 -2.14 17.97 -1.63
CA ARG A 47 -1.94 19.03 -2.62
C ARG A 47 -3.18 19.90 -2.72
N ASP A 48 -2.97 21.18 -2.96
CA ASP A 48 -4.04 22.03 -3.46
C ASP A 48 -4.50 21.49 -4.83
N ALA A 49 -5.79 21.20 -4.97
CA ALA A 49 -6.29 20.52 -6.16
C ALA A 49 -6.28 21.40 -7.42
N GLN A 50 -6.25 22.73 -7.27
CA GLN A 50 -6.28 23.67 -8.38
C GLN A 50 -4.86 23.95 -8.91
N SER A 51 -3.92 24.22 -8.01
CA SER A 51 -2.54 24.60 -8.35
C SER A 51 -1.56 23.42 -8.39
N GLY A 52 -1.91 22.29 -7.77
CA GLY A 52 -1.01 21.14 -7.60
C GLY A 52 0.08 21.33 -6.54
N GLN A 53 0.12 22.50 -5.87
CA GLN A 53 1.08 22.81 -4.82
C GLN A 53 0.99 21.81 -3.68
N VAL A 54 2.12 21.24 -3.26
CA VAL A 54 2.17 20.41 -2.04
C VAL A 54 1.89 21.32 -0.84
N LEU A 55 0.83 20.99 -0.10
CA LEU A 55 0.46 21.67 1.13
C LEU A 55 1.21 21.07 2.32
N VAL A 56 1.24 19.74 2.41
CA VAL A 56 1.95 19.00 3.44
C VAL A 56 2.19 17.56 2.98
N SER A 57 3.22 16.92 3.51
CA SER A 57 3.47 15.49 3.31
C SER A 57 3.98 14.83 4.58
N GLY A 58 3.79 13.53 4.70
CA GLY A 58 4.29 12.76 5.83
C GLY A 58 4.16 11.26 5.62
N VAL A 59 4.24 10.51 6.70
CA VAL A 59 4.13 9.04 6.69
C VAL A 59 3.12 8.61 7.73
N ILE A 60 2.20 7.74 7.35
CA ILE A 60 1.29 7.04 8.25
C ILE A 60 2.11 6.09 9.12
N ALA A 61 1.98 6.23 10.44
CA ALA A 61 2.63 5.38 11.43
C ALA A 61 1.63 4.93 12.49
N GLY A 62 1.88 3.78 13.11
CA GLY A 62 1.06 3.16 14.13
C GLY A 62 0.80 1.67 13.88
N SER A 63 -0.13 1.10 14.62
CA SER A 63 -0.51 -0.32 14.53
C SER A 63 -1.41 -0.60 13.32
N THR A 64 -1.58 -1.88 13.01
CA THR A 64 -2.57 -2.30 11.99
C THR A 64 -4.02 -2.19 12.48
N GLY A 65 -4.24 -1.81 13.75
CA GLY A 65 -5.56 -1.75 14.37
C GLY A 65 -6.08 -3.11 14.86
N ASN A 66 -7.26 -3.09 15.48
CA ASN A 66 -7.86 -4.23 16.14
C ASN A 66 -8.48 -5.23 15.14
N THR A 67 -7.99 -6.47 15.14
CA THR A 67 -8.49 -7.53 14.23
C THR A 67 -9.95 -7.90 14.49
N GLN A 68 -10.41 -7.87 15.74
CA GLN A 68 -11.80 -8.21 16.08
C GLN A 68 -12.76 -7.17 15.48
N THR A 69 -12.46 -5.89 15.69
CA THR A 69 -13.25 -4.77 15.16
C THR A 69 -13.23 -4.76 13.64
N LEU A 70 -12.05 -4.85 13.02
CA LEU A 70 -11.91 -4.61 11.57
C LEU A 70 -12.35 -5.77 10.69
N MET A 71 -12.21 -7.01 11.18
CA MET A 71 -12.32 -8.21 10.32
C MET A 71 -13.35 -9.24 10.78
N LYS A 72 -13.72 -9.26 12.06
CA LYS A 72 -14.59 -10.33 12.60
C LYS A 72 -15.99 -9.85 12.95
N GLN A 73 -16.11 -8.61 13.44
CA GLN A 73 -17.40 -8.03 13.81
C GLN A 73 -18.08 -7.39 12.59
N PRO A 74 -19.43 -7.49 12.50
CA PRO A 74 -20.20 -6.70 11.54
C PRO A 74 -19.94 -5.20 11.73
N GLN A 75 -19.73 -4.49 10.63
CA GLN A 75 -19.52 -3.04 10.66
C GLN A 75 -20.86 -2.32 10.82
N VAL A 76 -21.05 -1.66 11.96
CA VAL A 76 -22.22 -0.82 12.22
C VAL A 76 -21.96 0.59 11.72
N ARG A 77 -22.95 1.21 11.08
CA ARG A 77 -22.84 2.58 10.55
C ARG A 77 -22.43 3.55 11.66
N GLY A 78 -21.34 4.29 11.43
CA GLY A 78 -20.84 5.32 12.34
C GLY A 78 -20.07 4.80 13.55
N ALA A 79 -19.92 3.48 13.70
CA ALA A 79 -19.01 2.92 14.69
C ALA A 79 -17.55 3.22 14.29
N PRO A 80 -16.69 3.60 15.24
CA PRO A 80 -15.29 3.88 14.95
C PRO A 80 -14.57 2.60 14.51
N LEU A 81 -13.76 2.72 13.47
CA LEU A 81 -12.90 1.65 12.97
C LEU A 81 -11.51 1.69 13.61
N ALA A 82 -11.02 2.89 13.90
CA ALA A 82 -9.69 3.15 14.44
C ALA A 82 -9.72 3.43 15.94
N ASP A 83 -8.69 2.95 16.63
CA ASP A 83 -8.33 3.35 17.99
C ASP A 83 -7.14 4.32 17.99
N GLU A 84 -6.68 4.74 19.16
CA GLU A 84 -5.53 5.64 19.31
C GLU A 84 -4.23 5.08 18.72
N SER A 85 -4.06 3.76 18.75
CA SER A 85 -2.87 3.07 18.26
C SER A 85 -2.88 2.89 16.74
N SER A 86 -4.06 2.91 16.13
CA SER A 86 -4.27 2.62 14.71
C SER A 86 -3.52 3.61 13.85
N ALA A 87 -2.88 3.13 12.78
CA ALA A 87 -1.96 3.94 12.00
C ALA A 87 -2.60 5.16 11.35
N LYS A 88 -2.00 6.35 11.55
CA LYS A 88 -2.42 7.63 10.94
C LYS A 88 -1.23 8.51 10.59
N PHE A 89 -1.52 9.48 9.74
CA PHE A 89 -0.82 10.75 9.64
C PHE A 89 -1.81 11.88 9.93
N THR A 90 -1.44 12.87 10.75
CA THR A 90 -2.27 14.05 11.01
C THR A 90 -1.66 15.24 10.28
N ALA A 91 -2.38 15.75 9.27
CA ALA A 91 -2.05 17.00 8.61
C ALA A 91 -2.67 18.18 9.39
N THR A 92 -1.89 19.25 9.54
CA THR A 92 -2.35 20.54 10.07
C THR A 92 -2.11 21.61 9.01
N LEU A 93 -3.16 22.32 8.61
CA LEU A 93 -3.14 23.35 7.58
C LEU A 93 -3.82 24.61 8.10
N ASP A 94 -3.20 25.77 7.94
CA ASP A 94 -3.86 27.04 8.21
C ASP A 94 -4.63 27.51 6.97
N LEU A 95 -5.96 27.54 7.05
CA LEU A 95 -6.83 27.87 5.93
C LEU A 95 -7.57 29.19 6.16
N THR A 96 -7.53 30.10 5.19
CA THR A 96 -8.31 31.34 5.20
C THR A 96 -9.65 31.19 4.48
N GLU A 97 -9.77 30.22 3.59
CA GLU A 97 -10.95 29.93 2.77
C GLU A 97 -11.09 28.42 2.53
N PRO A 98 -12.28 27.92 2.15
CA PRO A 98 -12.47 26.54 1.73
C PRO A 98 -11.49 26.13 0.62
N ARG A 99 -10.83 25.00 0.78
CA ARG A 99 -9.84 24.49 -0.18
C ARG A 99 -10.15 23.05 -0.58
N LEU A 100 -10.20 22.79 -1.88
CA LEU A 100 -10.25 21.44 -2.40
C LEU A 100 -8.83 20.86 -2.35
N VAL A 101 -8.66 19.76 -1.62
CA VAL A 101 -7.36 19.13 -1.39
C VAL A 101 -7.35 17.75 -2.03
N THR A 102 -6.32 17.46 -2.83
CA THR A 102 -6.00 16.11 -3.29
C THR A 102 -5.17 15.42 -2.23
N VAL A 103 -5.65 14.27 -1.74
CA VAL A 103 -4.95 13.42 -0.78
C VAL A 103 -4.49 12.16 -1.50
N GLU A 104 -3.18 12.00 -1.60
CA GLU A 104 -2.53 10.82 -2.17
C GLU A 104 -1.89 10.01 -1.04
N VAL A 105 -2.12 8.69 -1.05
CA VAL A 105 -1.40 7.73 -0.19
C VAL A 105 -0.68 6.70 -1.06
N SER A 106 0.60 6.44 -0.76
CA SER A 106 1.44 5.51 -1.52
C SER A 106 2.25 4.61 -0.59
N GLY A 107 2.08 3.29 -0.70
CA GLY A 107 2.78 2.33 0.14
C GLY A 107 2.35 0.88 -0.12
N PRO A 108 2.80 -0.08 0.72
CA PRO A 108 3.65 0.11 1.89
C PRO A 108 5.11 0.48 1.55
N LEU A 109 5.74 1.33 2.36
CA LEU A 109 7.07 1.89 2.05
C LEU A 109 8.24 0.91 2.22
N ALA A 110 8.11 -0.12 3.06
CA ALA A 110 9.13 -1.15 3.22
C ALA A 110 9.08 -2.23 2.12
N GLN A 111 8.01 -2.27 1.32
CA GLN A 111 7.80 -3.27 0.26
C GLN A 111 7.48 -2.56 -1.05
N ARG A 112 8.44 -1.76 -1.54
CA ARG A 112 8.24 -0.86 -2.70
C ARG A 112 7.92 -1.60 -3.99
N GLN A 113 8.32 -2.85 -4.12
CA GLN A 113 7.95 -3.71 -5.25
C GLN A 113 6.44 -3.95 -5.34
N ALA A 114 5.73 -3.83 -4.23
CA ALA A 114 4.27 -3.96 -4.15
C ALA A 114 3.56 -2.60 -3.96
N LEU A 115 4.22 -1.48 -4.24
CA LEU A 115 3.67 -0.15 -3.98
C LEU A 115 2.39 0.09 -4.78
N ALA A 116 1.31 0.43 -4.07
CA ALA A 116 0.08 0.92 -4.65
C ALA A 116 -0.12 2.39 -4.24
N THR A 117 -0.82 3.14 -5.10
CA THR A 117 -1.21 4.52 -4.83
C THR A 117 -2.72 4.66 -4.93
N SER A 118 -3.31 5.29 -3.93
CA SER A 118 -4.72 5.68 -3.93
C SER A 118 -4.82 7.18 -3.72
N THR A 119 -5.72 7.82 -4.47
CA THR A 119 -5.92 9.26 -4.42
C THR A 119 -7.40 9.57 -4.30
N THR A 120 -7.73 10.63 -3.56
CA THR A 120 -9.08 11.19 -3.51
C THR A 120 -9.01 12.68 -3.28
N GLN A 121 -10.15 13.36 -3.42
CA GLN A 121 -10.26 14.78 -3.13
C GLN A 121 -11.34 15.03 -2.08
N LEU A 122 -11.12 16.03 -1.24
CA LEU A 122 -12.11 16.52 -0.30
C LEU A 122 -11.97 18.02 -0.08
N TRP A 123 -13.09 18.65 0.27
CA TRP A 123 -13.10 20.03 0.73
C TRP A 123 -12.66 20.11 2.18
N MET A 124 -11.66 20.93 2.45
CA MET A 124 -11.27 21.33 3.79
C MET A 124 -11.78 22.73 4.06
N LEU A 125 -12.51 22.91 5.17
CA LEU A 125 -13.07 24.20 5.57
C LEU A 125 -12.24 24.78 6.74
N PRO A 126 -12.00 26.10 6.79
CA PRO A 126 -11.31 26.75 7.90
C PRO A 126 -11.91 26.39 9.27
N GLY A 127 -11.08 25.88 10.19
CA GLY A 127 -11.46 25.49 11.56
C GLY A 127 -12.35 24.25 11.67
N LYS A 128 -12.64 23.53 10.57
CA LYS A 128 -13.44 22.30 10.60
C LYS A 128 -12.52 21.09 10.49
N HIS A 129 -12.09 20.58 11.65
CA HIS A 129 -11.23 19.42 11.71
C HIS A 129 -11.95 18.13 11.26
N ILE A 130 -11.21 17.22 10.63
CA ILE A 130 -11.63 15.88 10.26
C ILE A 130 -10.77 14.90 11.07
N GLU A 131 -11.31 14.47 12.22
CA GLU A 131 -10.62 13.65 13.23
C GLU A 131 -11.26 12.24 13.36
N GLY A 132 -10.91 11.50 14.42
CA GLY A 132 -11.38 10.13 14.65
C GLY A 132 -10.81 9.13 13.63
N ASP A 133 -11.71 8.50 12.88
CA ASP A 133 -11.35 7.64 11.74
C ASP A 133 -10.67 8.46 10.62
N GLY A 134 -11.01 9.73 10.48
CA GLY A 134 -10.45 10.62 9.48
C GLY A 134 -10.82 10.20 8.05
N LEU A 135 -9.95 10.54 7.10
CA LEU A 135 -10.03 10.06 5.73
C LEU A 135 -9.26 8.75 5.60
N ILE A 136 -10.00 7.66 5.39
CA ILE A 136 -9.43 6.32 5.16
C ILE A 136 -9.40 6.05 3.65
N LEU A 137 -8.20 5.91 3.09
CA LEU A 137 -8.00 5.48 1.71
C LEU A 137 -7.71 3.98 1.66
N GLU A 138 -8.32 3.27 0.73
CA GLU A 138 -8.07 1.85 0.53
C GLU A 138 -6.85 1.64 -0.40
N LEU A 139 -5.94 0.75 -0.06
CA LEU A 139 -4.84 0.29 -0.91
C LEU A 139 -5.14 -1.14 -1.39
N PRO A 140 -5.35 -1.36 -2.71
CA PRO A 140 -5.56 -2.70 -3.26
C PRO A 140 -4.25 -3.48 -3.33
N GLY A 141 -4.38 -4.80 -3.41
CA GLY A 141 -3.31 -5.72 -3.79
C GLY A 141 -2.74 -6.57 -2.65
N PHE A 142 -1.73 -7.36 -3.02
CA PHE A 142 -0.89 -8.15 -2.13
C PHE A 142 0.56 -7.65 -2.19
N VAL A 143 1.28 -7.88 -1.10
CA VAL A 143 2.74 -7.89 -1.13
C VAL A 143 3.17 -9.30 -1.53
N MET A 144 3.58 -9.45 -2.79
CA MET A 144 4.30 -10.63 -3.28
C MET A 144 5.80 -10.38 -3.17
N HIS A 145 6.55 -11.37 -2.71
CA HIS A 145 8.01 -11.28 -2.67
C HIS A 145 8.67 -12.62 -3.02
N VAL A 146 9.46 -12.68 -4.08
CA VAL A 146 10.26 -13.87 -4.42
C VAL A 146 11.48 -13.95 -3.50
N VAL A 147 11.55 -15.02 -2.72
CA VAL A 147 12.62 -15.30 -1.75
C VAL A 147 13.71 -16.17 -2.38
N THR A 148 13.33 -17.09 -3.27
CA THR A 148 14.27 -18.01 -3.93
C THR A 148 13.78 -18.32 -5.35
N PRO A 149 14.67 -18.34 -6.35
CA PRO A 149 16.08 -17.97 -6.30
C PRO A 149 16.26 -16.46 -6.04
N SER A 150 17.41 -16.12 -5.46
CA SER A 150 17.77 -14.72 -5.20
C SER A 150 17.99 -13.99 -6.53
N ALA A 151 17.74 -12.68 -6.55
CA ALA A 151 17.98 -11.87 -7.73
C ALA A 151 19.45 -11.97 -8.15
N HIS A 152 19.68 -12.32 -9.42
CA HIS A 152 21.00 -12.51 -10.01
C HIS A 152 21.83 -13.63 -9.37
N GLU A 153 21.17 -14.68 -8.86
CA GLU A 153 21.85 -15.88 -8.36
C GLU A 153 22.45 -16.71 -9.51
N PHE A 154 23.63 -17.31 -9.29
CA PHE A 154 24.30 -18.21 -10.22
C PHE A 154 24.21 -19.65 -9.72
N LEU A 155 23.69 -20.53 -10.56
CA LEU A 155 23.53 -21.96 -10.28
C LEU A 155 24.31 -22.78 -11.31
N LYS A 156 24.92 -23.88 -10.87
CA LYS A 156 25.61 -24.80 -11.77
C LYS A 156 24.67 -25.88 -12.26
N LEU A 157 24.64 -26.10 -13.58
CA LEU A 157 23.95 -27.23 -14.17
C LEU A 157 24.77 -28.50 -13.90
N PRO A 158 24.18 -29.53 -13.26
CA PRO A 158 24.89 -30.79 -13.07
C PRO A 158 25.17 -31.50 -14.40
N ALA A 159 26.13 -32.43 -14.41
CA ALA A 159 26.56 -33.15 -15.61
C ALA A 159 25.43 -33.96 -16.29
N ASP A 160 24.44 -34.43 -15.51
CA ASP A 160 23.26 -35.13 -16.02
C ASP A 160 22.18 -34.20 -16.61
N LYS A 161 22.45 -32.88 -16.62
CA LYS A 161 21.59 -31.80 -17.09
C LYS A 161 20.23 -31.76 -16.40
N LYS A 162 20.17 -32.14 -15.12
CA LYS A 162 18.95 -32.08 -14.32
C LYS A 162 19.19 -31.24 -13.08
N LEU A 163 18.75 -29.98 -13.13
CA LEU A 163 18.74 -29.08 -11.99
C LEU A 163 17.31 -28.82 -11.55
N THR A 164 17.01 -29.05 -10.28
CA THR A 164 15.75 -28.61 -9.68
C THR A 164 16.00 -27.32 -8.91
N VAL A 165 15.46 -26.21 -9.41
CA VAL A 165 15.56 -24.90 -8.75
C VAL A 165 14.32 -24.70 -7.86
N PRO A 166 14.49 -24.52 -6.54
CA PRO A 166 13.37 -24.18 -5.68
C PRO A 166 12.89 -22.76 -5.99
N LEU A 167 11.58 -22.61 -6.21
CA LEU A 167 10.91 -21.32 -6.27
C LEU A 167 10.19 -21.12 -4.94
N ARG A 168 10.52 -20.07 -4.20
CA ARG A 168 9.85 -19.72 -2.95
C ARG A 168 9.45 -18.26 -2.95
N ALA A 169 8.23 -17.98 -2.53
CA ALA A 169 7.72 -16.63 -2.41
C ALA A 169 6.94 -16.44 -1.11
N ASN A 170 6.95 -15.20 -0.61
CA ASN A 170 6.10 -14.76 0.49
C ASN A 170 4.90 -13.97 -0.07
N LEU A 171 3.72 -14.19 0.53
CA LEU A 171 2.51 -13.45 0.22
C LEU A 171 1.88 -12.92 1.51
N THR A 172 1.60 -11.62 1.55
CA THR A 172 0.79 -10.98 2.60
C THR A 172 -0.17 -9.97 2.00
N LEU A 173 -1.21 -9.55 2.72
CA LEU A 173 -1.91 -8.31 2.35
C LEU A 173 -0.99 -7.08 2.45
N MET A 174 -1.41 -5.95 1.90
CA MET A 174 -0.71 -4.66 2.02
C MET A 174 -0.47 -4.22 3.48
N CYS A 175 -1.30 -4.69 4.42
CA CYS A 175 -1.14 -4.48 5.86
C CYS A 175 -0.08 -5.38 6.53
N GLY A 176 0.55 -6.29 5.77
CA GLY A 176 1.39 -7.36 6.33
C GLY A 176 0.59 -8.48 7.01
N CYS A 177 -0.73 -8.49 6.79
CA CYS A 177 -1.60 -9.49 7.37
C CYS A 177 -1.29 -10.86 6.76
N PRO A 178 -1.13 -11.92 7.59
CA PRO A 178 -0.64 -13.22 7.16
C PRO A 178 -1.66 -13.95 6.28
N THR A 179 -1.17 -14.80 5.37
CA THR A 179 -2.01 -15.66 4.51
C THR A 179 -1.64 -17.11 4.71
N GLU A 180 -2.62 -17.98 4.96
CA GLU A 180 -2.41 -19.42 5.13
C GLU A 180 -3.72 -20.18 4.91
N PRO A 181 -3.66 -21.50 4.61
CA PRO A 181 -4.86 -22.30 4.42
C PRO A 181 -5.76 -22.27 5.65
N ASN A 182 -7.05 -21.99 5.45
CA ASN A 182 -8.08 -21.87 6.49
C ASN A 182 -7.84 -20.74 7.51
N GLY A 183 -6.90 -19.82 7.23
CA GLY A 183 -6.69 -18.61 8.02
C GLY A 183 -7.78 -17.56 7.79
N LEU A 184 -7.70 -16.43 8.51
CA LEU A 184 -8.62 -15.31 8.30
C LEU A 184 -8.51 -14.75 6.87
N TRP A 185 -7.29 -14.74 6.33
CA TRP A 185 -7.00 -14.51 4.92
C TRP A 185 -6.61 -15.84 4.29
N ASP A 186 -7.62 -16.68 4.09
CA ASP A 186 -7.46 -18.06 3.62
C ASP A 186 -6.72 -18.09 2.28
N SER A 187 -5.58 -18.77 2.21
CA SER A 187 -4.82 -18.87 0.97
C SER A 187 -5.31 -19.94 0.01
N ASN A 188 -6.24 -20.82 0.43
CA ASN A 188 -6.84 -21.81 -0.46
C ASN A 188 -7.66 -21.17 -1.60
N ARG A 189 -8.13 -19.93 -1.42
CA ARG A 189 -8.86 -19.18 -2.44
C ARG A 189 -7.96 -18.42 -3.43
N TYR A 190 -6.65 -18.35 -3.18
CA TYR A 190 -5.75 -17.56 -4.02
C TYR A 190 -5.15 -18.38 -5.16
N GLU A 191 -5.02 -17.76 -6.31
CA GLU A 191 -4.31 -18.29 -7.47
C GLU A 191 -2.86 -17.78 -7.45
N LEU A 192 -1.90 -18.66 -7.15
CA LEU A 192 -0.47 -18.33 -7.16
C LEU A 192 0.26 -19.09 -8.27
N GLN A 193 0.97 -18.35 -9.13
CA GLN A 193 1.64 -18.91 -10.29
C GLN A 193 2.99 -18.24 -10.54
N ALA A 194 4.01 -19.03 -10.90
CA ALA A 194 5.24 -18.53 -11.50
C ALA A 194 5.19 -18.73 -13.02
N THR A 195 5.39 -17.66 -13.78
CA THR A 195 5.66 -17.70 -15.22
C THR A 195 7.17 -17.59 -15.44
N VAL A 196 7.73 -18.53 -16.19
CA VAL A 196 9.18 -18.64 -16.41
C VAL A 196 9.52 -18.42 -17.87
N LYS A 197 10.55 -17.61 -18.13
CA LYS A 197 11.20 -17.49 -19.44
C LYS A 197 12.64 -17.97 -19.37
N HIS A 198 13.14 -18.49 -20.48
CA HIS A 198 14.54 -18.82 -20.70
C HIS A 198 15.07 -18.02 -21.89
N ASN A 199 16.09 -17.20 -21.66
CA ASN A 199 16.67 -16.28 -22.64
C ASN A 199 15.59 -15.45 -23.37
N GLY A 200 14.65 -14.86 -22.62
CA GLY A 200 13.55 -14.06 -23.14
C GLY A 200 12.38 -14.84 -23.77
N LYS A 201 12.50 -16.16 -23.95
CA LYS A 201 11.44 -17.00 -24.54
C LYS A 201 10.58 -17.64 -23.45
N PRO A 202 9.24 -17.67 -23.59
CA PRO A 202 8.38 -18.40 -22.66
C PRO A 202 8.82 -19.86 -22.53
N LEU A 203 8.96 -20.35 -21.31
CA LEU A 203 9.37 -21.72 -21.01
C LEU A 203 8.22 -22.52 -20.39
N THR A 204 7.71 -22.08 -19.25
CA THR A 204 6.69 -22.81 -18.50
C THR A 204 5.93 -21.92 -17.52
N GLN A 205 4.84 -22.44 -16.98
CA GLN A 205 4.14 -21.90 -15.82
C GLN A 205 4.01 -22.99 -14.76
N VAL A 206 4.30 -22.66 -13.51
CA VAL A 206 4.18 -23.59 -12.38
C VAL A 206 3.36 -22.97 -11.25
N PRO A 207 2.31 -23.64 -10.74
CA PRO A 207 1.56 -23.14 -9.58
C PRO A 207 2.41 -23.26 -8.32
N LEU A 208 2.34 -22.26 -7.44
CA LEU A 208 2.94 -22.33 -6.11
C LEU A 208 1.94 -22.90 -5.12
N LYS A 209 2.42 -23.70 -4.17
CA LYS A 209 1.61 -24.31 -3.10
C LYS A 209 2.08 -23.85 -1.74
N TYR A 210 1.20 -23.92 -0.74
CA TYR A 210 1.57 -23.58 0.63
C TYR A 210 2.73 -24.45 1.13
N ALA A 211 3.77 -23.81 1.67
CA ALA A 211 5.02 -24.47 2.05
C ALA A 211 5.02 -24.97 3.52
N GLY A 212 3.85 -25.02 4.18
CA GLY A 212 3.75 -25.39 5.60
C GLY A 212 4.17 -24.30 6.58
N LYS A 213 4.53 -23.11 6.09
CA LYS A 213 4.89 -21.93 6.89
C LYS A 213 4.00 -20.75 6.49
N THR A 214 3.42 -20.06 7.47
CA THR A 214 2.53 -18.90 7.25
C THR A 214 3.13 -17.94 6.23
N SER A 215 2.29 -17.50 5.29
CA SER A 215 2.64 -16.62 4.18
C SER A 215 3.70 -17.13 3.21
N THR A 216 4.17 -18.38 3.32
CA THR A 216 5.22 -18.93 2.47
C THR A 216 4.65 -19.94 1.48
N PHE A 217 5.02 -19.79 0.21
CA PHE A 217 4.58 -20.63 -0.90
C PHE A 217 5.77 -21.09 -1.74
N GLU A 218 5.69 -22.28 -2.31
CA GLU A 218 6.78 -22.85 -3.08
C GLU A 218 6.35 -23.67 -4.29
N ALA A 219 7.26 -23.78 -5.25
CA ALA A 219 7.22 -24.66 -6.40
C ALA A 219 8.63 -25.17 -6.71
N ALA A 220 8.74 -26.15 -7.60
CA ALA A 220 10.00 -26.67 -8.09
C ALA A 220 10.08 -26.46 -9.60
N LEU A 221 11.16 -25.83 -10.07
CA LEU A 221 11.42 -25.59 -11.48
C LEU A 221 12.50 -26.55 -11.99
N SER A 222 12.15 -27.39 -12.95
CA SER A 222 13.11 -28.26 -13.63
C SER A 222 13.85 -27.49 -14.73
N VAL A 223 15.17 -27.39 -14.58
CA VAL A 223 16.09 -26.72 -15.50
C VAL A 223 17.03 -27.75 -16.14
N GLN A 224 17.19 -27.66 -17.47
CA GLN A 224 17.99 -28.60 -18.27
C GLN A 224 19.01 -27.92 -19.18
N GLN A 225 19.01 -26.59 -19.23
CA GLN A 225 19.83 -25.82 -20.15
C GLN A 225 20.51 -24.67 -19.40
N PRO A 226 21.78 -24.36 -19.72
CA PRO A 226 22.39 -23.11 -19.27
C PRO A 226 21.67 -21.89 -19.86
N GLY A 227 21.84 -20.74 -19.22
CA GLY A 227 21.33 -19.45 -19.70
C GLY A 227 20.62 -18.66 -18.61
N ILE A 228 19.94 -17.60 -19.04
CA ILE A 228 19.25 -16.67 -18.14
C ILE A 228 17.80 -17.12 -18.00
N TYR A 229 17.36 -17.23 -16.75
CA TYR A 229 15.99 -17.53 -16.39
C TYR A 229 15.34 -16.31 -15.75
N GLU A 230 14.18 -15.93 -16.25
CA GLU A 230 13.35 -14.85 -15.70
C GLU A 230 12.11 -15.50 -15.08
N VAL A 231 11.81 -15.18 -13.83
CA VAL A 231 10.66 -15.72 -13.10
C VAL A 231 9.80 -14.57 -12.64
N THR A 232 8.55 -14.54 -13.08
CA THR A 232 7.52 -13.63 -12.58
C THR A 232 6.53 -14.42 -11.76
N VAL A 233 6.35 -14.07 -10.50
CA VAL A 233 5.39 -14.72 -9.59
C VAL A 233 4.22 -13.79 -9.37
N THR A 234 3.01 -14.30 -9.59
CA THR A 234 1.75 -13.57 -9.41
C THR A 234 0.86 -14.22 -8.38
N ALA A 235 0.08 -13.41 -7.67
CA ALA A 235 -1.04 -13.83 -6.84
C ALA A 235 -2.32 -13.10 -7.28
N TYR A 236 -3.44 -13.81 -7.26
CA TYR A 236 -4.77 -13.26 -7.51
C TYR A 236 -5.80 -13.82 -6.54
N ASP A 237 -6.66 -12.95 -6.01
CA ASP A 237 -7.83 -13.33 -5.22
C ASP A 237 -9.11 -13.01 -6.00
N PRO A 238 -9.85 -14.04 -6.46
CA PRO A 238 -11.06 -13.84 -7.26
C PRO A 238 -12.23 -13.20 -6.50
N ILE A 239 -12.19 -13.17 -5.16
CA ILE A 239 -13.26 -12.59 -4.34
C ILE A 239 -13.07 -11.08 -4.15
N THR A 240 -11.83 -10.66 -3.87
CA THR A 240 -11.54 -9.26 -3.54
C THR A 240 -10.99 -8.47 -4.73
N GLY A 241 -10.47 -9.18 -5.74
CA GLY A 241 -9.71 -8.59 -6.84
C GLY A 241 -8.29 -8.17 -6.45
N ASN A 242 -7.80 -8.55 -5.26
CA ASN A 242 -6.42 -8.30 -4.89
C ASN A 242 -5.47 -9.04 -5.84
N THR A 243 -4.46 -8.32 -6.31
CA THR A 243 -3.39 -8.84 -7.16
C THR A 243 -2.03 -8.53 -6.55
N GLY A 244 -1.05 -9.38 -6.78
CA GLY A 244 0.34 -9.14 -6.39
C GLY A 244 1.29 -9.70 -7.44
N VAL A 245 2.41 -9.05 -7.63
CA VAL A 245 3.45 -9.49 -8.57
C VAL A 245 4.83 -9.19 -7.99
N ASP A 246 5.75 -10.11 -8.18
CA ASP A 246 7.19 -9.86 -8.02
C ASP A 246 7.95 -10.63 -9.09
N SER A 247 9.20 -10.25 -9.35
CA SER A 247 10.03 -10.90 -10.37
C SER A 247 11.48 -11.02 -9.93
N THR A 248 12.11 -12.12 -10.32
CA THR A 248 13.53 -12.37 -10.11
C THR A 248 14.16 -12.93 -11.38
N THR A 249 15.49 -12.90 -11.43
CA THR A 249 16.26 -13.56 -12.50
C THR A 249 17.38 -14.36 -11.87
N PHE A 250 17.76 -15.46 -12.50
CA PHE A 250 18.92 -16.25 -12.13
C PHE A 250 19.63 -16.80 -13.37
N VAL A 251 20.90 -17.15 -13.22
CA VAL A 251 21.74 -17.65 -14.30
C VAL A 251 22.09 -19.10 -14.02
N VAL A 252 21.93 -19.96 -15.02
CA VAL A 252 22.43 -21.33 -14.98
C VAL A 252 23.67 -21.45 -15.85
N GLU A 253 24.78 -21.83 -15.22
CA GLU A 253 26.07 -22.04 -15.85
C GLU A 253 26.27 -23.54 -16.18
N SER A 254 27.22 -23.82 -17.08
CA SER A 254 27.59 -25.19 -17.44
C SER A 254 28.52 -25.84 -16.42
#